data_AF-A0A2S7EW79-F1
#
_entry.id   AF-A0A2S7EW79-F1
#
_cell.length_a   1.000
_cell.length_b   1.000
_cell.length_c   1.000
_cell.angle_alpha   90.00
_cell.angle_beta   90.00
_cell.angle_gamma   90.00
#
_symmetry.space_group_name_H-M   'P 1'
#
loop_
_entity.id
_entity.type
_entity.pdbx_description
1 polymer ?
#
loop_
_entity_poly.entity_id
_entity_poly.type
_entity_poly.pdbx_seq_one_letter_code
_entity_poly.pdbx_strand_id
1 'polypeptide(L)'
;MRERQSAWDALDAAVQARLRQVASAFAGLPTEQQHTLRAQFAALDALERHGWLLGPELGSEYWALQPLFGYVPDAQRAALLGLLRTLPAEQRQHLALLSQRTPPQERAALRGELLAQGADTRAAWLRQRATR
;
A
#
# COMPACT_ATOMS: atom_id res chain seq x y z
N MET A 1 1.47 -9.74 -17.06
CA MET A 1 0.17 -9.21 -17.53
C MET A 1 -0.95 -9.41 -16.52
N ARG A 2 -1.24 -10.64 -16.07
CA ARG A 2 -2.37 -10.92 -15.15
C ARG A 2 -2.36 -10.16 -13.83
N GLU A 3 -1.20 -9.96 -13.22
CA GLU A 3 -1.08 -9.24 -11.94
C GLU A 3 -1.49 -7.77 -12.03
N ARG A 4 -1.01 -7.04 -13.05
CA ARG A 4 -1.37 -5.64 -13.26
C ARG A 4 -2.85 -5.46 -13.58
N GLN A 5 -3.42 -6.40 -14.33
CA GLN A 5 -4.86 -6.41 -14.62
C GLN A 5 -5.66 -6.68 -13.35
N SER A 6 -5.30 -7.71 -12.57
CA SER A 6 -5.94 -8.02 -11.30
C SER A 6 -5.83 -6.87 -10.29
N ALA A 7 -4.68 -6.19 -10.25
CA ALA A 7 -4.48 -5.00 -9.45
C ALA A 7 -5.38 -3.84 -9.90
N TRP A 8 -5.49 -3.60 -11.21
CA TRP A 8 -6.39 -2.60 -11.78
C TRP A 8 -7.86 -2.89 -11.42
N ASP A 9 -8.30 -4.13 -11.59
CA ASP A 9 -9.67 -4.56 -11.32
C ASP A 9 -10.02 -4.48 -9.82
N ALA A 10 -9.01 -4.55 -8.95
CA ALA A 10 -9.16 -4.40 -7.50
C ALA A 10 -9.20 -2.94 -7.02
N LEU A 11 -9.00 -1.95 -7.90
CA LEU A 11 -9.14 -0.53 -7.58
C LEU A 11 -10.59 -0.08 -7.72
N ASP A 12 -11.03 0.80 -6.80
CA ASP A 12 -12.35 1.41 -6.88
C ASP A 12 -12.53 2.24 -8.16
N ALA A 13 -13.77 2.31 -8.65
CA ALA A 13 -14.09 3.00 -9.90
C ALA A 13 -13.62 4.48 -9.91
N ALA A 14 -13.70 5.16 -8.76
CA ALA A 14 -13.21 6.54 -8.62
C ALA A 14 -11.68 6.63 -8.80
N VAL A 15 -10.94 5.69 -8.22
CA VAL A 15 -9.48 5.61 -8.36
C VAL A 15 -9.11 5.26 -9.80
N GLN A 16 -9.79 4.31 -10.43
CA GLN A 16 -9.60 3.98 -11.84
C GLN A 16 -9.83 5.20 -12.75
N ALA A 17 -10.91 5.96 -12.53
CA ALA A 17 -11.20 7.17 -13.30
C ALA A 17 -10.11 8.23 -13.15
N ARG A 18 -9.66 8.47 -11.91
CA ARG A 18 -8.55 9.38 -11.60
C ARG A 18 -7.26 8.95 -12.30
N LEU A 19 -6.92 7.66 -12.27
CA LEU A 19 -5.72 7.13 -12.92
C LEU A 19 -5.78 7.28 -14.45
N ARG A 20 -6.95 7.11 -15.08
CA ARG A 20 -7.13 7.38 -16.52
C ARG A 20 -6.90 8.85 -16.86
N GLN A 21 -7.39 9.77 -16.04
CA GLN A 21 -7.16 11.21 -16.21
C GLN A 21 -5.67 11.56 -16.10
N VAL A 22 -4.98 11.03 -15.09
CA VAL A 22 -3.53 11.23 -14.92
C VAL A 22 -2.75 10.61 -16.08
N ALA A 23 -3.14 9.44 -16.58
CA ALA A 23 -2.50 8.82 -17.75
C ALA A 23 -2.65 9.68 -19.01
N SER A 24 -3.82 10.29 -19.22
CA SER A 24 -4.04 11.24 -20.31
C SER A 24 -3.19 12.50 -20.16
N ALA A 25 -3.09 13.05 -18.95
CA ALA A 25 -2.24 14.21 -18.67
C ALA A 25 -0.76 13.89 -18.90
N PHE A 26 -0.31 12.72 -18.44
CA PHE A 26 1.05 12.23 -18.67
C PHE A 26 1.37 12.06 -20.17
N ALA A 27 0.43 11.52 -20.95
CA ALA A 27 0.60 11.36 -22.40
C ALA A 27 0.70 12.71 -23.14
N GLY A 28 0.14 13.78 -22.57
CA GLY A 28 0.25 15.14 -23.09
C GLY A 28 1.54 15.88 -22.70
N LEU A 29 2.38 15.33 -21.82
CA LEU A 29 3.65 15.95 -21.43
C LEU A 29 4.68 15.87 -22.57
N PRO A 30 5.65 16.80 -22.64
CA PRO A 30 6.79 16.66 -23.53
C PRO A 30 7.51 15.31 -23.36
N THR A 31 8.00 14.73 -24.45
CA THR A 31 8.65 13.41 -24.44
C THR A 31 9.79 13.33 -23.42
N GLU A 32 10.64 14.35 -23.34
CA GLU A 32 11.72 14.47 -22.34
C GLU A 32 11.20 14.34 -20.89
N GLN A 33 10.08 14.99 -20.57
CA GLN A 33 9.48 14.90 -19.24
C GLN A 33 8.90 13.51 -18.99
N GLN A 34 8.26 12.91 -20.01
CA GLN A 34 7.79 11.52 -19.90
C GLN A 34 8.93 10.54 -19.66
N HIS A 35 10.05 10.69 -20.38
CA HIS A 35 11.25 9.87 -20.19
C HIS A 35 11.84 10.05 -18.80
N THR A 36 11.95 11.28 -18.32
CA THR A 36 12.45 11.60 -16.98
C THR A 36 11.61 10.93 -15.90
N LEU A 37 10.29 11.06 -15.95
CA LEU A 37 9.38 10.45 -14.99
C LEU A 37 9.41 8.91 -15.05
N ARG A 38 9.50 8.33 -16.25
CA ARG A 38 9.65 6.87 -16.42
C ARG A 38 10.97 6.37 -15.84
N ALA A 39 12.06 7.13 -16.01
CA ALA A 39 13.37 6.78 -15.46
C ALA A 39 13.36 6.88 -13.93
N GLN A 40 12.77 7.92 -13.36
CA GLN A 40 12.57 8.04 -11.91
C GLN A 40 11.77 6.86 -11.35
N PHE A 41 10.65 6.51 -11.98
CA PHE A 41 9.87 5.34 -11.58
C PHE A 41 10.64 4.03 -11.74
N ALA A 42 11.44 3.90 -12.80
CA ALA A 42 12.28 2.72 -13.02
C ALA A 42 13.42 2.59 -12.00
N ALA A 43 13.90 3.71 -11.44
CA ALA A 43 14.93 3.75 -10.41
C ALA A 43 14.43 3.34 -9.01
N LEU A 44 13.11 3.33 -8.79
CA LEU A 44 12.51 2.81 -7.55
C LEU A 44 12.78 1.30 -7.39
N ASP A 45 12.86 0.85 -6.14
CA ASP A 45 13.06 -0.57 -5.84
C ASP A 45 11.88 -1.42 -6.37
N ALA A 46 12.14 -2.69 -6.70
CA ALA A 46 11.11 -3.60 -7.20
C ALA A 46 9.90 -3.69 -6.25
N LEU A 47 10.13 -3.67 -4.94
CA LEU A 47 9.10 -3.74 -3.93
C LEU A 47 8.28 -2.45 -3.87
N GLU A 48 8.91 -1.28 -3.99
CA GLU A 48 8.24 0.02 -4.07
C GLU A 48 7.38 0.13 -5.32
N ARG A 49 7.93 -0.23 -6.49
CA ARG A 49 7.18 -0.27 -7.76
C ARG A 49 5.96 -1.20 -7.69
N HIS A 50 6.09 -2.30 -6.97
CA HIS A 50 4.99 -3.23 -6.76
C HIS A 50 3.94 -2.65 -5.79
N GLY A 51 4.35 -1.85 -4.80
CA GLY A 51 3.43 -1.11 -3.91
C GLY A 51 2.48 -0.19 -4.68
N TRP A 52 2.94 0.44 -5.77
CA TRP A 52 2.10 1.28 -6.63
C TRP A 52 0.96 0.54 -7.34
N LEU A 53 1.00 -0.80 -7.42
CA LEU A 53 -0.13 -1.60 -7.91
C LEU A 53 -1.35 -1.55 -6.97
N LEU A 54 -1.17 -1.10 -5.73
CA LEU A 54 -2.26 -0.93 -4.76
C LEU A 54 -3.07 0.35 -4.98
N GLY A 55 -2.70 1.17 -5.97
CA GLY A 55 -3.27 2.48 -6.22
C GLY A 55 -2.36 3.60 -5.68
N PRO A 56 -2.63 4.85 -6.07
CA PRO A 56 -1.73 5.97 -5.79
C PRO A 56 -1.65 6.34 -4.30
N GLU A 57 -2.76 6.21 -3.56
CA GLU A 57 -2.79 6.50 -2.12
C GLU A 57 -1.93 5.49 -1.35
N LEU A 58 -2.27 4.19 -1.46
CA LEU A 58 -1.54 3.11 -0.80
C LEU A 58 -0.11 2.96 -1.29
N GLY A 59 0.13 3.17 -2.59
CA GLY A 59 1.46 3.11 -3.18
C GLY A 59 2.43 4.13 -2.58
N SER A 60 1.95 5.36 -2.35
CA SER A 60 2.74 6.41 -1.69
C SER A 60 3.05 6.12 -0.22
N GLU A 61 2.14 5.41 0.46
CA GLU A 61 2.27 5.00 1.86
C GLU A 61 3.07 3.69 2.02
N TYR A 62 3.29 2.94 0.93
CA TYR A 62 3.79 1.58 0.97
C TYR A 62 5.21 1.48 1.54
N TRP A 63 6.07 2.46 1.30
CA TRP A 63 7.41 2.52 1.90
C TRP A 63 7.35 2.44 3.44
N ALA A 64 6.45 3.18 4.08
CA ALA A 64 6.31 3.18 5.53
C ALA A 64 5.70 1.86 6.07
N LEU A 65 4.93 1.16 5.23
CA LEU A 65 4.31 -0.13 5.55
C LEU A 65 5.20 -1.33 5.20
N GLN A 66 6.24 -1.13 4.35
CA GLN A 66 7.15 -2.16 3.85
C GLN A 66 7.78 -3.03 4.96
N PRO A 67 8.15 -2.50 6.15
CA PRO A 67 8.66 -3.31 7.24
C PRO A 67 7.71 -4.44 7.68
N LEU A 68 6.39 -4.26 7.57
CA LEU A 68 5.39 -5.29 7.87
C LEU A 68 5.35 -6.39 6.81
N PHE A 69 5.87 -6.16 5.60
CA PHE A 69 5.84 -7.15 4.52
C PHE A 69 7.11 -8.02 4.45
N GLY A 70 8.06 -7.82 5.35
CA GLY A 70 9.24 -8.69 5.48
C GLY A 70 8.86 -10.11 5.93
N TYR A 71 9.32 -11.11 5.17
CA TYR A 71 9.13 -12.54 5.45
C TYR A 71 7.68 -12.92 5.79
N VAL A 72 6.75 -12.55 4.90
CA VAL A 72 5.32 -12.91 5.00
C VAL A 72 5.00 -14.04 4.01
N PRO A 73 4.37 -15.14 4.44
CA PRO A 73 3.87 -16.16 3.52
C PRO A 73 2.83 -15.58 2.55
N ASP A 74 2.80 -16.03 1.29
CA ASP A 74 1.95 -15.45 0.23
C ASP A 74 0.47 -15.33 0.60
N ALA A 75 -0.09 -16.33 1.28
CA ALA A 75 -1.49 -16.31 1.74
C ALA A 75 -1.75 -15.18 2.77
N GLN A 76 -0.85 -15.02 3.75
CA GLN A 76 -0.94 -13.94 4.73
C GLN A 76 -0.70 -12.58 4.08
N ARG A 77 0.18 -12.51 3.06
CA ARG A 77 0.43 -11.30 2.30
C ARG A 77 -0.82 -10.84 1.57
N ALA A 78 -1.53 -11.74 0.90
CA ALA A 78 -2.78 -11.43 0.21
C ALA A 78 -3.85 -10.90 1.17
N ALA A 79 -4.01 -11.52 2.35
CA ALA A 79 -4.95 -11.07 3.37
C ALA A 79 -4.60 -9.67 3.91
N LEU A 80 -3.32 -9.40 4.17
CA LEU A 80 -2.85 -8.10 4.65
C LEU A 80 -3.07 -7.00 3.59
N LEU A 81 -2.78 -7.28 2.32
CA LEU A 81 -3.04 -6.35 1.22
C LEU A 81 -4.54 -6.09 1.02
N GLY A 82 -5.38 -7.13 1.13
CA GLY A 82 -6.83 -6.98 1.12
C GLY A 82 -7.31 -6.08 2.24
N LEU A 83 -6.81 -6.30 3.46
CA LEU A 83 -7.12 -5.45 4.61
C LEU A 83 -6.70 -3.99 4.37
N LEU A 84 -5.47 -3.73 3.92
CA LEU A 84 -4.96 -2.37 3.68
C LEU A 84 -5.86 -1.56 2.74
N ARG A 85 -6.45 -2.20 1.72
CA ARG A 85 -7.40 -1.54 0.79
C ARG A 85 -8.67 -1.08 1.49
N THR A 86 -9.11 -1.79 2.52
CA THR A 86 -10.32 -1.42 3.30
C THR A 86 -10.05 -0.38 4.39
N LEU A 87 -8.78 -0.15 4.75
CA LEU A 87 -8.43 0.77 5.83
C LEU A 87 -8.55 2.24 5.37
N PRO A 88 -9.27 3.09 6.13
CA PRO A 88 -9.22 4.54 5.95
C PRO A 88 -7.81 5.09 6.14
N ALA A 89 -7.49 6.22 5.49
CA ALA A 89 -6.17 6.84 5.53
C ALA A 89 -5.62 7.05 6.96
N GLU A 90 -6.46 7.52 7.90
CA GLU A 90 -6.06 7.70 9.31
C GLU A 90 -5.58 6.38 9.95
N GLN A 91 -6.27 5.26 9.67
CA GLN A 91 -5.89 3.95 10.21
C GLN A 91 -4.59 3.45 9.58
N ARG A 92 -4.35 3.75 8.31
CA ARG A 92 -3.09 3.41 7.62
C ARG A 92 -1.91 4.19 8.15
N GLN A 93 -2.10 5.46 8.51
CA GLN A 93 -1.08 6.28 9.17
C GLN A 93 -0.70 5.69 10.54
N HIS A 94 -1.67 5.30 11.36
CA HIS A 94 -1.39 4.61 12.62
C HIS A 94 -0.63 3.29 12.40
N LEU A 95 -1.01 2.52 11.39
CA LEU A 95 -0.32 1.28 11.05
C LEU A 95 1.11 1.52 10.53
N ALA A 96 1.35 2.59 9.77
CA ALA A 96 2.68 2.97 9.30
C ALA A 96 3.60 3.38 10.45
N LEU A 97 3.07 4.06 11.49
CA LEU A 97 3.82 4.35 12.71
C LEU A 97 4.18 3.06 13.45
N LEU A 98 3.23 2.14 13.60
CA LEU A 98 3.47 0.83 14.23
C LEU A 98 4.50 0.01 13.45
N SER A 99 4.39 -0.05 12.12
CA SER A 99 5.32 -0.73 11.21
C SER A 99 6.78 -0.34 11.48
N GLN A 100 7.04 0.96 11.68
CA GLN A 100 8.38 1.49 11.92
C GLN A 100 8.86 1.25 13.35
N ARG A 101 7.96 1.28 14.33
CA ARG A 101 8.30 1.12 15.76
C ARG A 101 8.41 -0.34 16.19
N THR A 102 7.72 -1.26 15.51
CA THR A 102 7.70 -2.67 15.87
C THR A 102 8.99 -3.37 15.42
N PRO A 103 9.77 -3.94 16.36
CA PRO A 103 11.00 -4.63 16.02
C PRO A 103 10.71 -5.89 15.18
N PRO A 104 11.65 -6.35 14.32
CA PRO A 104 11.41 -7.44 13.38
C PRO A 104 10.78 -8.70 13.97
N GLN A 105 11.21 -9.11 15.18
CA GLN A 105 10.69 -10.29 15.88
C GLN A 105 9.21 -10.18 16.30
N GLU A 106 8.69 -8.98 16.49
CA GLU A 106 7.29 -8.74 16.91
C GLU A 106 6.35 -8.51 15.72
N ARG A 107 6.87 -8.30 14.51
CA ARG A 107 6.05 -7.97 13.34
C ARG A 107 5.10 -9.10 12.95
N ALA A 108 5.52 -10.35 13.11
CA ALA A 108 4.64 -11.50 12.87
C ALA A 108 3.43 -11.50 13.81
N ALA A 109 3.65 -11.21 15.10
CA ALA A 109 2.58 -11.08 16.09
C ALA A 109 1.67 -9.90 15.77
N LEU A 110 2.24 -8.73 15.45
CA LEU A 110 1.47 -7.54 15.07
C LEU A 110 0.55 -7.80 13.87
N ARG A 111 1.06 -8.48 12.83
CA ARG A 111 0.24 -8.88 11.66
C ARG A 111 -0.90 -9.81 12.06
N GLY A 112 -0.62 -10.81 12.90
CA GLY A 112 -1.62 -11.74 13.40
C GLY A 112 -2.72 -11.04 14.20
N GLU A 113 -2.34 -10.18 15.14
CA GLU A 113 -3.27 -9.40 15.95
C GLU A 113 -4.13 -8.47 15.09
N LEU A 114 -3.53 -7.79 14.10
CA LEU A 114 -4.23 -6.91 13.16
C LEU A 114 -5.28 -7.66 12.33
N LEU A 115 -4.91 -8.83 11.80
CA LEU A 115 -5.82 -9.67 11.02
C LEU A 115 -6.93 -10.30 11.87
N ALA A 116 -6.69 -10.50 13.16
CA ALA A 116 -7.70 -10.98 14.10
C ALA A 116 -8.70 -9.90 14.55
N GLN A 117 -8.39 -8.60 14.36
CA GLN A 117 -9.33 -7.54 14.69
C GLN A 117 -10.56 -7.54 13.77
N GLY A 118 -11.74 -7.40 14.35
CA GLY A 118 -12.97 -7.10 13.61
C GLY A 118 -12.94 -5.69 13.01
N ALA A 119 -13.75 -5.42 11.99
CA ALA A 119 -13.79 -4.12 11.34
C ALA A 119 -14.11 -2.97 12.32
N ASP A 120 -15.03 -3.22 13.25
CA ASP A 120 -15.51 -2.21 14.22
C ASP A 120 -14.48 -1.90 15.32
N THR A 121 -13.67 -2.88 15.73
CA THR A 121 -12.69 -2.72 16.82
C THR A 121 -11.32 -2.26 16.34
N ARG A 122 -11.00 -2.51 15.06
CA ARG A 122 -9.66 -2.27 14.50
C ARG A 122 -9.20 -0.82 14.60
N ALA A 123 -10.11 0.13 14.36
CA ALA A 123 -9.78 1.56 14.42
C ALA A 123 -9.30 1.96 15.83
N ALA A 124 -10.03 1.54 16.86
CA ALA A 124 -9.68 1.81 18.26
C ALA A 124 -8.37 1.10 18.65
N TRP A 125 -8.21 -0.15 18.24
CA TRP A 125 -7.01 -0.94 18.50
C TRP A 125 -5.75 -0.32 17.88
N LEU A 126 -5.81 0.11 16.61
CA LEU A 126 -4.70 0.77 15.91
C LEU A 126 -4.29 2.06 16.61
N ARG A 127 -5.27 2.90 16.98
CA ARG A 127 -5.02 4.16 17.70
C ARG A 127 -4.34 3.90 19.04
N GLN A 128 -4.91 3.02 19.87
CA GLN A 128 -4.38 2.73 21.20
C GLN A 128 -2.94 2.22 21.14
N ARG A 129 -2.62 1.37 20.16
CA ARG A 129 -1.28 0.80 20.01
C ARG A 129 -0.29 1.82 19.44
N ALA A 130 -0.73 2.70 18.53
CA ALA A 130 0.12 3.75 17.97
C ALA A 130 0.51 4.83 18.98
N THR A 131 -0.35 5.09 19.98
CA THR A 131 -0.09 6.07 21.07
C THR A 131 0.75 5.52 22.22
N ARG A 132 0.92 4.21 22.31
CA ARG A 132 1.76 3.55 23.33
C ARG A 132 3.23 3.70 23.00
#